data_AF-A0A0M3JNH2-F1
#
_entry.id   AF-A0A0M3JNH2-F1
#
_cell.length_a   1.000
_cell.length_b   1.000
_cell.length_c   1.000
_cell.angle_alpha   90.00
_cell.angle_beta   90.00
_cell.angle_gamma   90.00
#
_symmetry.space_group_name_H-M   'P 1'
#
loop_
_entity.id
_entity.type
_entity.pdbx_description
1 polymer ?
#
loop_
_entity_poly.entity_id
_entity_poly.type
_entity_poly.pdbx_seq_one_letter_code
_entity_poly.pdbx_strand_id
1 'polypeptide(L)' 'MTEVSLASHLPDIEDGQNFGNCGKIAPTFKQKIIDVQSKKECGVGEKGEILIQGPTVMRGYLNRDEATAETID' A
#
# COMPACT_ATOMS: atom_id res chain seq x y z
N MET A 1 -6.97 5.35 -0.14
CA MET A 1 -6.30 5.60 1.16
C MET A 1 -5.83 7.04 1.15
N THR A 2 -6.10 7.81 2.20
CA THR A 2 -5.74 9.25 2.29
C THR A 2 -4.35 9.48 2.89
N GLU A 3 -3.82 8.45 3.53
CA GLU A 3 -2.51 8.36 4.16
C GLU A 3 -1.37 8.27 3.13
N VAL A 4 -1.71 8.03 1.85
CA VAL A 4 -0.83 8.13 0.70
C VAL A 4 -1.45 9.14 -0.25
N SER A 5 -0.75 10.25 -0.53
CA SER A 5 -1.31 11.31 -1.37
C SER A 5 -1.62 10.78 -2.79
N LEU A 6 -2.85 10.99 -3.24
CA LEU A 6 -3.39 10.57 -4.55
C LEU A 6 -3.59 9.05 -4.70
N ALA A 7 -2.54 8.33 -5.11
CA ALA A 7 -2.62 6.91 -5.47
C ALA A 7 -1.26 6.22 -5.28
N SER A 8 -1.29 4.96 -4.82
CA SER A 8 -0.11 4.08 -4.73
C SER A 8 -0.03 3.06 -5.86
N HIS A 9 -1.18 2.67 -6.42
CA HIS A 9 -1.29 1.73 -7.53
C HIS A 9 -2.03 2.37 -8.69
N LEU A 10 -1.66 1.97 -9.90
CA LEU A 10 -2.24 2.45 -11.15
C LEU A 10 -2.68 1.24 -11.98
N PRO A 11 -3.87 1.28 -12.59
CA PRO A 11 -4.26 0.27 -13.57
C PRO A 11 -3.31 0.32 -14.77
N ASP A 12 -3.00 -0.84 -15.34
CA ASP A 12 -2.48 -0.89 -16.72
C ASP A 12 -3.52 -0.27 -17.67
N ILE A 13 -3.13 0.38 -18.76
CA ILE A 13 -4.10 0.98 -19.71
C ILE A 13 -4.03 0.16 -21.00
N GLU A 14 -4.73 -0.98 -20.99
CA GLU A 14 -4.72 -1.97 -22.07
C GLU A 14 -6.16 -2.41 -22.39
N ASP A 15 -6.43 -2.74 -23.66
CA ASP A 15 -7.74 -3.23 -24.09
C ASP A 15 -8.08 -4.57 -23.39
N GLY A 16 -9.29 -4.66 -22.84
CA GLY A 16 -9.78 -5.86 -22.14
C GLY A 16 -9.34 -5.97 -20.68
N GLN A 17 -8.78 -4.92 -20.09
CA GLN A 17 -8.40 -4.94 -18.69
C GLN A 17 -9.60 -5.12 -17.74
N ASN A 18 -9.41 -5.97 -16.73
CA ASN A 18 -10.37 -6.11 -15.63
C ASN A 18 -10.25 -4.93 -14.64
N PHE A 19 -11.14 -3.96 -14.74
CA PHE A 19 -11.24 -2.80 -13.84
C PHE A 19 -11.59 -3.13 -12.38
N GLY A 20 -11.78 -4.41 -12.02
CA GLY A 20 -11.95 -4.84 -10.64
C GLY A 20 -10.65 -4.92 -9.82
N ASN A 21 -9.47 -4.77 -10.44
CA ASN A 21 -8.18 -4.77 -9.75
C ASN A 21 -7.65 -3.35 -9.49
N CYS A 22 -6.74 -3.20 -8.54
CA CYS A 22 -6.09 -1.91 -8.24
C CYS A 22 -4.88 -1.61 -9.16
N GLY A 23 -4.51 -2.55 -10.03
CA GLY A 23 -3.34 -2.44 -10.91
C GLY A 23 -1.99 -2.69 -10.23
N LYS A 24 -0.92 -2.12 -10.81
CA LYS A 24 0.47 -2.28 -10.39
C LYS A 24 0.93 -1.11 -9.54
N ILE A 25 2.00 -1.33 -8.77
CA ILE A 25 2.60 -0.26 -7.98
C ILE A 25 3.09 0.88 -8.87
N ALA A 26 2.79 2.11 -8.47
CA ALA A 26 3.26 3.30 -9.17
C ALA A 26 4.80 3.43 -9.09
N PRO A 27 5.46 4.05 -10.08
CA PRO A 27 6.88 4.35 -10.01
C PRO A 27 7.23 5.10 -8.72
N THR A 28 8.44 4.87 -8.18
CA THR A 28 8.97 5.45 -6.93
C THR A 28 8.42 4.89 -5.61
N PHE A 29 7.42 4.01 -5.65
CA PHE A 29 6.95 3.28 -4.47
C PHE A 29 7.56 1.88 -4.38
N LYS A 30 7.51 1.31 -3.18
CA LYS A 30 7.74 -0.10 -2.88
C LYS A 30 6.54 -0.65 -2.13
N GLN A 31 6.19 -1.90 -2.40
CA GLN A 31 5.18 -2.62 -1.63
C GLN A 31 5.76 -3.90 -1.06
N LYS A 32 5.18 -4.34 0.04
CA LYS A 32 5.34 -5.68 0.57
C LYS A 32 3.97 -6.21 0.98
N ILE A 33 3.74 -7.50 0.82
CA ILE A 33 2.56 -8.16 1.38
C ILE A 33 3.01 -8.98 2.58
N ILE A 34 2.37 -8.80 3.73
CA ILE A 34 2.70 -9.53 4.95
C ILE A 34 1.49 -10.27 5.51
N ASP A 35 1.74 -11.38 6.19
CA ASP A 35 0.71 -12.03 7.00
C ASP A 35 0.51 -11.24 8.30
N VAL A 36 -0.75 -10.95 8.64
CA VAL A 36 -1.09 -10.04 9.74
C VAL A 36 -0.66 -10.61 11.10
N GLN A 37 -0.70 -11.93 11.26
CA GLN A 37 -0.39 -12.60 12.53
C GLN A 37 1.11 -12.80 12.72
N SER A 38 1.79 -13.36 11.71
CA SER A 38 3.20 -13.70 11.79
C SER A 38 4.15 -12.57 11.43
N LYS A 39 3.63 -11.49 10.80
CA LYS A 39 4.40 -10.35 10.27
C LYS A 39 5.49 -10.76 9.26
N LYS A 40 5.37 -11.97 8.68
CA LYS A 40 6.28 -12.48 7.65
C LYS A 40 5.78 -12.09 6.27
N GLU A 41 6.71 -11.98 5.34
CA GLU A 41 6.42 -11.68 3.94
C GLU A 41 5.67 -12.86 3.28
N CYS A 42 4.57 -12.53 2.63
CA CYS A 42 3.76 -13.47 1.85
C CYS A 42 4.39 -13.73 0.49
N GLY A 43 4.22 -14.95 -0.01
CA GLY A 43 4.57 -15.34 -1.37
C GLY A 43 3.59 -14.81 -2.42
N VAL A 44 3.95 -15.01 -3.69
CA VAL A 44 3.11 -14.63 -4.83
C VAL A 44 1.78 -15.39 -4.78
N GLY A 45 0.66 -14.65 -4.85
CA GLY A 45 -0.70 -15.21 -4.84
C GLY A 45 -1.27 -15.46 -3.45
N GLU A 46 -0.48 -15.26 -2.39
CA GLU A 46 -0.97 -15.36 -1.02
C GLU A 46 -1.64 -14.06 -0.57
N LYS A 47 -2.68 -14.19 0.27
CA LYS A 47 -3.40 -13.05 0.81
C LYS A 47 -2.69 -12.52 2.05
N GLY A 48 -2.53 -11.20 2.13
CA GLY A 48 -1.98 -10.52 3.29
C GLY A 48 -2.32 -9.04 3.32
N GLU A 49 -1.73 -8.33 4.26
CA GLU A 49 -1.78 -6.88 4.39
C GLU A 49 -0.74 -6.23 3.48
N ILE A 50 -1.14 -5.17 2.77
CA ILE A 50 -0.26 -4.43 1.87
C ILE A 50 0.42 -3.30 2.64
N LEU A 51 1.74 -3.36 2.74
CA LEU A 51 2.58 -2.28 3.23
C LEU A 51 3.11 -1.46 2.06
N ILE A 52 3.08 -0.13 2.18
CA ILE A 52 3.53 0.80 1.14
C ILE A 52 4.62 1.71 1.71
N GLN A 53 5.70 1.85 0.96
CA GLN A 53 6.76 2.83 1.22
C GLN A 53 6.95 3.71 -0.01
N GLY A 54 6.98 5.02 0.18
CA GLY A 54 7.21 5.96 -0.91
C GLY A 54 7.18 7.43 -0.47
N PRO A 55 7.46 8.36 -1.39
CA PRO A 55 7.61 9.78 -1.07
C PRO A 55 6.32 10.48 -0.69
N THR A 56 5.15 9.90 -0.98
CA THR A 56 3.84 10.51 -0.72
C THR A 56 3.13 9.96 0.52
N VAL A 57 3.79 9.12 1.31
CA VAL A 57 3.29 8.70 2.61
C VAL A 57 3.14 9.95 3.49
N MET A 58 2.00 10.08 4.16
CA MET A 58 1.69 11.21 5.02
C MET A 58 2.71 11.35 6.15
N ARG A 59 2.73 12.52 6.80
CA ARG A 59 3.53 12.71 8.02
C ARG A 59 2.94 12.01 9.25
N GLY A 60 1.64 11.75 9.23
CA GLY A 60 0.90 11.24 10.38
C GLY A 60 -0.48 11.87 10.49
N TYR A 61 -1.22 11.39 11.48
CA TYR A 61 -2.51 11.93 11.86
C TYR A 61 -2.33 13.13 12.81
N LEU A 62 -2.99 14.25 12.50
CA LEU A 62 -2.89 15.48 13.28
C LEU A 62 -3.28 15.25 14.75
N ASN A 63 -2.36 15.57 15.67
CA ASN A 63 -2.51 15.42 17.13
C ASN A 63 -2.84 13.99 17.57
N ARG A 64 -2.41 12.98 16.81
CA ARG A 64 -2.65 11.55 17.11
C ARG A 64 -1.37 10.76 16.89
N ASP A 65 -0.42 10.96 17.78
CA ASP A 65 0.91 10.35 17.69
C ASP A 65 0.85 8.82 17.82
N GLU A 66 0.00 8.30 18.70
CA GLU A 66 -0.22 6.86 18.87
C GLU A 66 -0.70 6.21 17.56
N ALA A 67 -1.79 6.72 16.97
CA ALA A 67 -2.32 6.21 15.71
C ALA A 67 -1.33 6.38 14.54
N THR A 68 -0.48 7.40 14.59
CA THR A 68 0.59 7.60 13.61
C THR A 68 1.64 6.50 13.73
N ALA A 69 2.10 6.22 14.95
CA ALA A 69 3.08 5.16 15.22
C ALA A 69 2.54 3.75 14.94
N GLU A 70 1.22 3.53 15.08
CA GLU A 70 0.58 2.27 14.68
C GLU A 70 0.49 2.09 13.15
N THR A 71 0.55 3.18 12.39
CA THR A 71 0.35 3.17 10.92
C THR A 71 1.65 3.29 10.14
N ILE A 72 2.65 3.99 10.69
CA ILE A 72 3.93 4.31 10.03
C ILE A 72 5.08 3.81 10.92
N ASP A 73 5.89 2.90 10.37
CA ASP A 73 7.15 2.39 10.94
C ASP A 73 8.37 3.29 10.62
#